data_AF-A0A537EN42-F1
#
_entry.id   AF-A0A537EN42-F1
#
_cell.length_a   1.000
_cell.length_b   1.000
_cell.length_c   1.000
_cell.angle_alpha   90.00
_cell.angle_beta   90.00
_cell.angle_gamma   90.00
#
_symmetry.space_group_name_H-M   'P 1'
#
loop_
_entity.id
_entity.type
_entity.pdbx_description
1 polymer ?
#
loop_
_entity_poly.entity_id
_entity_poly.type
_entity_poly.pdbx_seq_one_letter_code
_entity_poly.pdbx_strand_id
1 'polypeptide(L)'
;RRLEYSRVVNPGTMMPVHMWWLNEGVAPIYKEFKLAMELRSSQTAAVIQVPVDIRKWLPGDAVFDGTLYVPENLPEGNYDVSIGILDPRTGQPAIRLAVEGRQADGWYAMGSLTVKAK
;
A
#
# COMPACT_ATOMS: atom_id res chain seq x y z
N ARG A 1 -12.34 -4.34 -0.08
CA ARG A 1 -12.56 -3.82 -1.45
C ARG A 1 -12.13 -2.36 -1.64
N ARG A 2 -11.92 -1.55 -0.58
CA ARG A 2 -11.77 -0.09 -0.70
C ARG A 2 -10.46 0.37 -0.06
N LEU A 3 -9.87 1.40 -0.64
CA LEU A 3 -8.70 2.11 -0.13
C LEU A 3 -9.01 3.60 -0.17
N GLU A 4 -8.79 4.29 0.94
CA GLU A 4 -8.92 5.74 1.06
C GLU A 4 -7.65 6.33 1.63
N TYR A 5 -7.24 7.47 1.08
CA TYR A 5 -6.05 8.20 1.47
C TYR A 5 -6.21 9.68 1.10
N SER A 6 -5.42 10.54 1.73
CA SER A 6 -5.37 11.97 1.37
C SER A 6 -4.85 12.16 -0.05
N ARG A 7 -5.60 12.90 -0.88
CA ARG A 7 -5.17 13.23 -2.27
C ARG A 7 -4.03 14.24 -2.33
N VAL A 8 -3.78 14.96 -1.24
CA VAL A 8 -2.67 15.90 -1.12
C VAL A 8 -1.98 15.63 0.21
N VAL A 9 -0.66 15.48 0.18
CA VAL A 9 0.16 15.23 1.37
C VAL A 9 1.41 16.10 1.35
N ASN A 10 2.01 16.29 2.52
CA ASN A 10 3.32 16.92 2.64
C ASN A 10 4.39 15.86 2.96
N PRO A 11 5.61 15.96 2.42
CA PRO A 11 6.73 15.13 2.86
C PRO A 11 6.93 15.24 4.38
N GLY A 12 7.32 14.13 5.01
CA GLY A 12 7.63 14.08 6.45
C GLY A 12 6.40 14.12 7.36
N THR A 13 5.20 13.90 6.82
CA THR A 13 3.95 13.90 7.59
C THR A 13 3.31 12.52 7.67
N MET A 14 2.38 12.36 8.61
CA MET A 14 1.53 11.17 8.72
C MET A 14 0.29 11.36 7.85
N MET A 15 0.14 10.54 6.81
CA MET A 15 -1.03 10.49 5.94
C MET A 15 -2.09 9.55 6.54
N PRO A 16 -3.33 10.02 6.78
CA PRO A 16 -4.46 9.15 7.11
C PRO A 16 -4.76 8.18 5.98
N VAL A 17 -4.93 6.90 6.33
CA VAL A 17 -5.22 5.82 5.39
C VAL A 17 -6.23 4.87 5.99
N HIS A 18 -7.28 4.57 5.22
CA HIS A 18 -8.27 3.56 5.56
C HIS A 18 -8.27 2.48 4.49
N MET A 19 -8.10 1.22 4.89
CA MET A 19 -8.12 0.07 4.01
C MET A 19 -9.10 -0.97 4.51
N TRP A 20 -9.92 -1.48 3.60
CA TRP A 20 -10.80 -2.62 3.87
C TRP A 20 -10.44 -3.76 2.94
N TRP A 21 -10.10 -4.89 3.53
CA TRP A 21 -9.68 -6.13 2.90
C TRP A 21 -10.69 -7.25 3.17
N LEU A 22 -10.76 -8.20 2.24
CA LEU A 22 -11.57 -9.41 2.36
C LEU A 22 -10.67 -10.61 2.05
N ASN A 23 -10.56 -11.53 3.01
CA ASN A 23 -10.02 -12.85 2.76
C ASN A 23 -11.16 -13.78 2.37
N GLU A 24 -11.33 -14.02 1.06
CA GLU A 24 -12.32 -14.96 0.52
C GLU A 24 -11.90 -16.43 0.63
N GLY A 25 -10.70 -16.71 1.15
CA GLY A 25 -10.19 -18.05 1.38
C GLY A 25 -10.68 -18.68 2.67
N VAL A 26 -10.16 -19.87 2.97
CA VAL A 26 -10.48 -20.64 4.18
C VAL A 26 -9.44 -20.50 5.31
N ALA A 27 -8.38 -19.72 5.09
CA ALA A 27 -7.27 -19.56 6.03
C ALA A 27 -6.49 -18.24 5.79
N PRO A 28 -5.77 -17.72 6.80
CA PRO A 28 -4.83 -16.62 6.61
C PRO A 28 -3.59 -17.02 5.79
N ILE A 29 -2.82 -16.03 5.38
CA ILE A 29 -1.46 -16.22 4.85
C ILE A 29 -0.51 -16.47 6.02
N TYR A 30 0.15 -17.63 6.11
CA TYR A 30 1.01 -17.96 7.25
C TYR A 30 2.44 -17.38 7.18
N LYS A 31 2.88 -16.96 6.00
CA LYS A 31 4.23 -16.42 5.78
C LYS A 31 4.27 -14.91 6.09
N GLU A 32 5.45 -14.41 6.44
CA GLU A 32 5.68 -13.01 6.85
C GLU A 32 5.72 -12.01 5.69
N PHE A 33 4.81 -12.14 4.73
CA PHE A 33 4.67 -11.13 3.69
C PHE A 33 4.23 -9.79 4.27
N LYS A 34 4.64 -8.70 3.62
CA LYS A 34 4.40 -7.33 4.09
C LYS A 34 3.43 -6.63 3.16
N LEU A 35 2.30 -6.15 3.70
CA LEU A 35 1.46 -5.24 2.96
C LEU A 35 2.17 -3.88 2.85
N ALA A 36 2.20 -3.32 1.64
CA ALA A 36 2.86 -2.06 1.37
C ALA A 36 2.04 -1.20 0.40
N MET A 37 2.20 0.11 0.55
CA MET A 37 1.76 1.15 -0.38
C MET A 37 2.99 1.71 -1.09
N GLU A 38 2.94 1.79 -2.41
CA GLU A 38 3.97 2.46 -3.20
C GLU A 38 3.45 3.82 -3.68
N LEU A 39 4.29 4.83 -3.55
CA LEU A 39 4.13 6.14 -4.18
C LEU A 39 5.19 6.24 -5.28
N ARG A 40 4.78 6.26 -6.54
CA ARG A 40 5.68 6.29 -7.69
C ARG A 40 5.44 7.53 -8.55
N SER A 41 6.50 8.27 -8.85
CA SER A 41 6.50 9.34 -9.85
C SER A 41 7.46 8.99 -10.99
N SER A 42 7.61 9.88 -11.97
CA SER A 42 8.62 9.75 -13.03
C SER A 42 10.06 9.86 -12.52
N GLN A 43 10.27 10.40 -11.31
CA GLN A 43 11.60 10.69 -10.76
C GLN A 43 12.01 9.73 -9.65
N THR A 44 11.05 9.26 -8.84
CA THR A 44 11.34 8.44 -7.66
C THR A 44 10.18 7.51 -7.33
N ALA A 45 10.47 6.49 -6.52
CA ALA A 45 9.50 5.62 -5.91
C ALA A 45 9.79 5.46 -4.42
N ALA A 46 8.74 5.46 -3.60
CA ALA A 46 8.82 5.18 -2.18
C ALA A 46 7.85 4.06 -1.81
N VAL A 47 8.36 3.07 -1.07
CA VAL A 47 7.57 1.95 -0.55
C VAL A 47 7.36 2.17 0.94
N ILE A 48 6.09 2.26 1.34
CA ILE A 48 5.66 2.48 2.72
C ILE A 48 4.99 1.21 3.22
N GLN A 49 5.58 0.59 4.25
CA GLN A 49 4.99 -0.60 4.87
C GLN A 49 3.76 -0.22 5.67
N VAL A 50 2.67 -0.96 5.47
CA VAL A 50 1.46 -0.84 6.29
C VAL A 50 1.69 -1.66 7.56
N PRO A 51 1.50 -1.08 8.76
CA PRO A 51 1.85 -1.73 10.03
C PRO A 51 0.78 -2.76 10.46
N VAL A 52 0.58 -3.79 9.63
CA VAL A 52 -0.37 -4.89 9.85
C VAL A 52 0.33 -6.23 9.82
N ASP A 53 -0.19 -7.18 10.60
CA ASP A 53 0.20 -8.60 10.51
C ASP A 53 -0.86 -9.37 9.71
N ILE A 54 -0.62 -9.54 8.42
CA ILE A 54 -1.56 -10.21 7.51
C ILE A 54 -1.74 -11.70 7.84
N ARG A 55 -0.90 -12.29 8.70
CA ARG A 55 -1.08 -13.67 9.19
C ARG A 55 -2.26 -13.81 10.14
N LYS A 56 -2.78 -12.68 10.64
CA LYS A 56 -3.97 -12.63 11.50
C LYS A 56 -5.26 -12.42 10.70
N TRP A 57 -5.19 -12.28 9.37
CA TRP A 57 -6.36 -12.07 8.53
C TRP A 57 -7.07 -13.39 8.25
N LEU A 58 -7.91 -13.80 9.21
CA LEU A 58 -8.82 -14.94 9.08
C LEU A 58 -9.81 -14.74 7.91
N PRO A 59 -10.51 -15.80 7.47
CA PRO A 59 -11.59 -15.66 6.50
C PRO A 59 -12.58 -14.56 6.90
N GLY A 60 -12.91 -13.70 5.94
CA GLY A 60 -13.76 -12.52 6.16
C GLY A 60 -13.00 -11.20 6.13
N ASP A 61 -13.57 -10.20 6.79
CA ASP A 61 -13.12 -8.81 6.70
C ASP A 61 -11.91 -8.51 7.58
N ALA A 62 -10.97 -7.74 7.03
CA ALA A 62 -9.87 -7.13 7.76
C ALA A 62 -9.79 -5.65 7.44
N VAL A 63 -9.58 -4.81 8.46
CA VAL A 63 -9.52 -3.36 8.31
C VAL A 63 -8.20 -2.84 8.84
N PHE A 64 -7.62 -1.89 8.11
CA PHE A 64 -6.59 -1.00 8.62
C PHE A 64 -7.14 0.41 8.63
N ASP A 65 -7.17 1.03 9.80
CA ASP A 65 -7.53 2.43 9.99
C ASP A 65 -6.41 3.07 10.80
N GLY A 66 -5.64 3.95 10.16
CA GLY A 66 -4.46 4.52 10.79
C GLY A 66 -3.75 5.52 9.91
N THR A 67 -2.46 5.70 10.16
CA THR A 67 -1.64 6.64 9.41
C THR A 67 -0.38 5.97 8.88
N LEU A 68 0.08 6.43 7.72
CA LEU A 68 1.33 6.02 7.10
C LEU A 68 2.26 7.22 6.98
N TYR A 69 3.53 7.05 7.34
CA TYR A 69 4.53 8.11 7.22
C TYR A 69 4.89 8.32 5.75
N VAL A 70 4.76 9.56 5.27
CA VAL A 70 5.19 9.99 3.94
C VAL A 70 6.66 10.38 4.03
N PRO A 71 7.58 9.74 3.29
CA PRO A 71 9.01 10.05 3.38
C PRO A 71 9.30 11.53 3.12
N GLU A 72 10.12 12.13 3.97
CA GLU A 72 10.47 13.56 3.92
C GLU A 72 11.26 13.97 2.67
N ASN A 73 11.91 13.01 2.02
CA ASN A 73 12.72 13.22 0.84
C ASN A 73 11.94 13.10 -0.48
N LEU A 74 10.61 12.97 -0.44
CA LEU A 74 9.79 12.94 -1.65
C LEU A 74 9.72 14.33 -2.29
N PRO A 75 10.18 14.49 -3.56
CA PRO A 75 9.99 15.73 -4.30
C PRO A 75 8.52 16.06 -4.48
N GLU A 76 8.22 17.35 -4.64
CA GLU A 76 6.88 17.79 -5.05
C GLU A 76 6.49 17.18 -6.40
N GLY A 77 5.21 16.84 -6.54
CA GLY A 77 4.68 16.32 -7.80
C GLY A 77 3.52 15.36 -7.62
N ASN A 78 3.08 14.79 -8.74
CA ASN A 78 2.04 13.76 -8.76
C ASN A 78 2.68 12.38 -8.65
N TYR A 79 2.07 11.54 -7.83
CA TYR A 79 2.48 10.16 -7.60
C TYR A 79 1.31 9.23 -7.86
N ASP A 80 1.58 8.17 -8.60
CA ASP A 80 0.70 7.02 -8.67
C ASP A 80 0.76 6.26 -7.35
N VAL A 81 -0.41 5.90 -6.83
CA VAL A 81 -0.57 5.12 -5.61
C VAL A 81 -0.85 3.69 -6.00
N SER A 82 -0.01 2.77 -5.54
CA SER A 82 -0.19 1.34 -5.76
C SER A 82 -0.11 0.55 -4.45
N ILE A 83 -0.69 -0.65 -4.42
CA ILE A 83 -0.60 -1.57 -3.28
C ILE A 83 0.00 -2.91 -3.69
N GLY A 84 0.69 -3.55 -2.76
CA GLY A 84 1.34 -4.83 -2.97
C GLY A 84 1.53 -5.59 -1.68
N ILE A 85 1.54 -6.93 -1.76
CA ILE A 85 1.97 -7.81 -0.67
C ILE A 85 3.35 -8.36 -1.05
N LEU A 86 4.36 -7.90 -0.34
CA LEU A 86 5.77 -8.05 -0.68
C LEU A 86 6.38 -9.26 0.03
N ASP A 87 7.24 -10.00 -0.69
CA ASP A 87 8.14 -10.98 -0.08
C ASP A 87 9.21 -10.24 0.74
N PRO A 88 9.33 -10.50 2.06
CA PRO A 88 10.31 -9.82 2.90
C PRO A 88 11.76 -10.07 2.46
N ARG A 89 12.03 -11.13 1.69
CA ARG A 89 13.37 -11.45 1.19
C ARG A 89 13.76 -10.64 -0.04
N THR A 90 12.81 -10.33 -0.92
CA THR A 90 13.08 -9.67 -2.20
C THR A 90 12.61 -8.21 -2.23
N GLY A 91 11.68 -7.84 -1.34
CA GLY A 91 10.99 -6.55 -1.37
C GLY A 91 10.03 -6.39 -2.54
N GLN A 92 9.75 -7.46 -3.29
CA GLN A 92 8.91 -7.41 -4.50
C GLN A 92 7.51 -7.99 -4.26
N PRO A 93 6.47 -7.51 -4.99
CA PRO A 93 5.14 -8.10 -4.93
C PRO A 93 5.15 -9.59 -5.28
N ALA A 94 4.74 -10.42 -4.32
CA ALA A 94 4.80 -11.87 -4.45
C ALA A 94 3.43 -12.55 -4.38
N ILE A 95 2.43 -11.89 -3.78
CA ILE A 95 1.07 -12.42 -3.68
C ILE A 95 0.16 -11.76 -4.70
N ARG A 96 -0.56 -12.58 -5.47
CA ARG A 96 -1.63 -12.14 -6.36
C ARG A 96 -2.92 -12.00 -5.56
N LEU A 97 -3.35 -10.76 -5.35
CA LEU A 97 -4.69 -10.42 -4.86
C LEU A 97 -5.75 -10.73 -5.93
N ALA A 98 -6.92 -11.18 -5.47
CA ALA A 98 -8.11 -11.40 -6.30
C ALA A 98 -8.84 -10.09 -6.61
N VAL A 99 -8.12 -9.10 -7.16
CA VAL A 99 -8.66 -7.82 -7.62
C VAL A 99 -8.08 -7.50 -9.00
N GLU A 100 -8.78 -6.66 -9.76
CA GLU A 100 -8.30 -6.17 -11.06
C GLU A 100 -7.16 -5.14 -10.89
N GLY A 101 -6.52 -4.76 -11.99
CA GLY A 101 -5.53 -3.68 -11.98
C GLY A 101 -4.10 -4.09 -11.59
N ARG A 102 -3.79 -5.39 -11.59
CA ARG A 102 -2.41 -5.88 -11.41
C ARG A 102 -1.54 -5.49 -12.60
N GLN A 103 -0.48 -4.75 -12.34
CA GLN A 103 0.54 -4.34 -13.30
C GLN A 103 1.56 -5.45 -13.56
N ALA A 104 2.41 -5.27 -14.58
CA ALA A 104 3.43 -6.25 -14.97
C ALA A 104 4.48 -6.51 -13.88
N ASP A 105 4.76 -5.51 -13.05
CA ASP A 105 5.65 -5.59 -11.88
C ASP A 105 4.97 -6.17 -10.63
N GLY A 106 3.68 -6.51 -10.72
CA GLY A 106 2.91 -7.16 -9.67
C GLY A 106 2.23 -6.22 -8.68
N TRP A 107 2.43 -4.91 -8.79
CA TRP A 107 1.70 -3.89 -8.02
C TRP A 107 0.28 -3.70 -8.54
N TYR A 108 -0.62 -3.24 -7.68
CA TYR A 108 -2.01 -2.96 -8.02
C TYR A 108 -2.25 -1.44 -8.00
N ALA A 109 -2.59 -0.85 -9.14
CA ALA A 109 -2.84 0.59 -9.25
C ALA A 109 -4.13 0.97 -8.51
N MET A 110 -4.06 1.97 -7.63
CA MET A 110 -5.18 2.40 -6.79
C MET A 110 -5.60 3.86 -6.99
N GLY A 111 -4.86 4.62 -7.80
CA GLY A 111 -5.13 6.02 -8.09
C GLY A 111 -3.88 6.86 -7.98
N SER A 112 -4.03 8.12 -7.57
CA SER A 112 -2.93 9.06 -7.47
C SER A 112 -3.13 10.07 -6.34
N LEU A 113 -2.01 10.64 -5.89
CA LEU A 113 -1.97 11.76 -4.95
C LEU A 113 -0.93 12.80 -5.39
N THR A 114 -1.01 13.99 -4.81
CA THR A 114 -0.03 15.06 -5.01
C THR A 114 0.77 15.29 -3.74
N VAL A 115 2.09 15.25 -3.86
CA VAL A 115 3.00 15.69 -2.81
C VAL A 115 3.26 17.18 -3.00
N LYS A 116 2.99 17.97 -1.96
CA LYS A 116 3.30 19.42 -1.92
C LYS A 116 4.27 19.67 -0.77
N ALA A 117 5.35 20.40 -1.02
CA ALA A 117 6.18 20.93 0.04
C ALA A 117 5.36 21.93 0.86
N LYS A 118 5.77 22.11 2.11
CA LYS A 118 5.22 23.17 2.96
C LYS A 118 5.80 24.51 2.57
#